data_AF-A0A6C0CVT1-F1
#
_entry.id   AF-A0A6C0CVT1-F1
#
_cell.length_a   1.000
_cell.length_b   1.000
_cell.length_c   1.000
_cell.angle_alpha   90.00
_cell.angle_beta   90.00
_cell.angle_gamma   90.00
#
_symmetry.space_group_name_H-M   'P 1'
#
loop_
_entity.id
_entity.type
_entity.pdbx_description
1 polymer ?
#
loop_
_entity_poly.entity_id
_entity_poly.type
_entity_poly.pdbx_seq_one_letter_code
_entity_poly.pdbx_strand_id
1 'polypeptide(L)'
;MGGFQKIILVIMFILLIIILILVGITLYKKNTNKSWPPNIGDCPDYWLDMSGNGATCVNVKDLGSCNGSVSKGSHLTMDFSVAPYIGSGGNCAKYNWANSCGIAWDGITYGVPNPCDASGNTV
;
A
#
# COMPACT_ATOMS: atom_id res chain seq x y z
N MET A 1 23.99 27.91 -43.55
CA MET A 1 23.81 28.09 -42.09
C MET A 1 24.91 29.01 -41.58
N GLY A 2 24.58 30.26 -41.24
CA GLY A 2 25.55 31.25 -40.77
C GLY A 2 26.14 30.88 -39.39
N GLY A 3 27.26 31.50 -39.01
CA GLY A 3 27.94 31.22 -37.75
C GLY A 3 27.05 31.43 -36.51
N PHE A 4 26.22 32.48 -36.52
CA PHE A 4 25.31 32.82 -35.42
C PHE A 4 24.26 31.73 -35.13
N GLN A 5 23.60 31.21 -36.16
CA GLN A 5 22.58 30.16 -36.02
C GLN A 5 23.18 28.84 -35.54
N LYS A 6 24.40 28.50 -35.97
CA LYS A 6 25.11 27.30 -35.50
C LYS A 6 25.43 27.37 -34.00
N ILE A 7 25.88 28.53 -33.51
CA ILE A 7 26.21 28.73 -32.10
C ILE A 7 24.97 28.56 -31.21
N ILE A 8 23.83 29.15 -31.60
CA ILE A 8 22.57 29.02 -30.86
C ILE A 8 22.13 27.56 -30.76
N LEU A 9 22.22 26.82 -31.87
CA LEU A 9 21.80 25.42 -31.94
C LEU A 9 22.67 24.53 -31.03
N VAL A 10 23.98 24.77 -30.99
CA VAL A 10 24.90 24.06 -30.08
C VAL A 10 24.57 24.36 -28.62
N ILE A 11 24.31 25.62 -28.26
CA ILE A 11 23.97 26.02 -26.89
C ILE A 11 22.65 25.37 -26.44
N MET A 12 21.62 25.38 -27.29
CA MET A 12 20.33 24.74 -27.00
C MET A 12 20.48 23.23 -26.78
N PHE A 13 21.31 22.57 -27.58
CA PHE A 13 21.56 21.13 -27.43
C PHE A 13 22.26 20.79 -26.12
N ILE A 14 23.25 21.60 -25.72
CA ILE A 14 23.94 21.43 -24.42
C ILE A 14 22.96 21.66 -23.26
N LEU A 15 22.15 22.73 -23.32
CA LEU A 15 21.14 23.01 -22.29
C LEU A 15 20.10 21.89 -22.18
N LEU A 16 19.66 21.34 -23.31
CA LEU A 16 18.73 20.21 -23.34
C LEU A 16 19.32 18.98 -22.64
N ILE A 17 20.58 18.64 -22.93
CA ILE A 17 21.27 17.52 -22.28
C ILE A 17 21.35 17.72 -20.76
N ILE A 18 21.69 18.93 -20.32
CA ILE A 18 21.78 19.25 -18.88
C ILE A 18 20.42 19.04 -18.19
N ILE A 19 19.32 19.50 -18.79
CA ILE A 19 17.97 19.32 -18.23
C ILE A 19 17.61 17.84 -18.13
N LEU A 20 17.90 17.05 -19.17
CA LEU A 20 17.63 15.61 -19.17
C LEU A 20 18.41 14.87 -18.09
N ILE A 21 19.67 15.23 -17.85
CA ILE A 21 20.49 14.66 -16.77
C ILE A 21 19.87 14.96 -15.41
N LEU A 22 19.44 16.21 -15.16
CA LEU A 22 18.80 16.59 -13.89
C LEU A 22 17.51 15.80 -13.65
N VAL A 23 16.65 15.67 -14.67
CA VAL A 23 15.43 14.86 -14.58
C VAL A 23 15.77 13.40 -14.27
N GLY A 24 16.76 12.83 -14.95
CA GLY A 24 17.23 11.46 -14.71
C GLY A 24 17.68 11.22 -13.27
N ILE A 25 18.48 12.13 -12.71
CA ILE A 25 18.95 12.05 -11.31
C ILE A 25 17.78 12.13 -10.32
N THR A 26 16.83 13.04 -10.54
CA THR A 26 15.68 13.20 -9.62
C THR A 26 14.77 11.98 -9.62
N LEU A 27 14.56 11.34 -10.78
CA LEU A 27 13.81 10.09 -10.87
C LEU A 27 14.55 8.92 -10.21
N TYR A 28 15.85 8.79 -10.47
CA TYR A 28 16.68 7.73 -9.88
C TYR A 28 16.64 7.76 -8.35
N LYS A 29 16.76 8.96 -7.75
CA LYS A 29 16.77 9.12 -6.28
C LYS A 29 15.40 8.90 -5.62
N LYS A 30 14.29 9.04 -6.34
CA LYS A 30 12.94 8.89 -5.76
C LYS A 30 12.52 7.43 -5.54
N ASN A 31 13.22 6.46 -6.14
CA ASN A 31 12.77 5.07 -6.19
C ASN A 31 13.35 4.14 -5.10
N THR A 32 14.14 4.66 -4.15
CA THR A 32 14.85 3.79 -3.20
C THR A 32 14.21 3.65 -1.82
N ASN A 33 13.21 4.47 -1.46
CA ASN A 33 12.62 4.50 -0.11
C ASN A 33 11.08 4.57 -0.11
N LYS A 34 10.43 3.93 -1.09
CA LYS A 34 8.97 3.81 -1.09
C LYS A 34 8.60 2.42 -0.57
N SER A 35 8.01 2.37 0.62
CA SER A 35 7.38 1.16 1.13
C SER A 35 6.20 0.84 0.21
N TRP A 36 6.21 -0.35 -0.38
CA TRP A 36 5.09 -0.87 -1.17
C TRP A 36 4.19 -1.73 -0.26
N PRO A 37 2.84 -1.67 -0.41
CA PRO A 37 2.09 -0.73 -1.24
C PRO A 37 2.03 0.67 -0.60
N PRO A 38 1.88 1.73 -1.41
CA PRO A 38 1.84 3.10 -0.92
C PRO A 38 0.63 3.38 -0.03
N ASN A 39 -0.48 2.66 -0.25
CA ASN A 39 -1.69 2.72 0.54
C ASN A 39 -2.15 1.28 0.83
N ILE A 40 -2.48 1.01 2.08
CA ILE A 40 -3.11 -0.24 2.53
C ILE A 40 -4.57 0.11 2.85
N GLY A 41 -5.51 -0.71 2.40
CA GLY A 41 -6.94 -0.50 2.71
C GLY A 41 -7.20 -0.61 4.22
N ASP A 42 -8.10 0.23 4.75
CA ASP A 42 -8.46 0.20 6.17
C ASP A 42 -9.27 -1.05 6.57
N CYS A 43 -9.99 -1.63 5.60
CA CYS A 43 -10.71 -2.88 5.71
C CYS A 43 -10.11 -3.97 4.80
N PRO A 44 -10.41 -5.26 5.07
CA PRO A 44 -10.03 -6.35 4.18
C PRO A 44 -10.65 -6.25 2.78
N ASP A 45 -10.12 -7.02 1.83
CA ASP A 45 -10.57 -6.95 0.45
C ASP A 45 -12.03 -7.41 0.32
N TYR A 46 -12.81 -6.67 -0.46
CA TYR A 46 -14.25 -6.87 -0.66
C TYR A 46 -15.13 -6.66 0.58
N TRP A 47 -14.60 -6.11 1.66
CA TRP A 47 -15.38 -5.63 2.79
C TRP A 47 -15.84 -4.19 2.56
N LEU A 48 -16.99 -3.82 3.11
CA LEU A 48 -17.48 -2.44 3.05
C LEU A 48 -17.05 -1.68 4.30
N ASP A 49 -16.40 -0.54 4.10
CA ASP A 49 -16.15 0.41 5.17
C ASP A 49 -17.33 1.37 5.29
N MET A 50 -18.11 1.24 6.37
CA MET A 50 -19.26 2.09 6.64
C MET A 50 -18.87 3.39 7.36
N SER A 51 -17.66 3.49 7.91
CA SER A 51 -17.18 4.66 8.66
C SER A 51 -16.14 5.48 7.88
N GLY A 52 -15.49 4.88 6.88
CA GLY A 52 -14.46 5.50 6.03
C GLY A 52 -13.08 5.59 6.69
N ASN A 53 -12.85 4.85 7.77
CA ASN A 53 -11.59 4.82 8.51
C ASN A 53 -11.28 3.43 9.13
N GLY A 54 -11.97 2.38 8.68
CA GLY A 54 -11.81 1.02 9.21
C GLY A 54 -12.47 0.75 10.58
N ALA A 55 -13.19 1.71 11.16
CA ALA A 55 -13.91 1.49 12.42
C ALA A 55 -15.16 0.62 12.25
N THR A 56 -15.71 0.51 11.04
CA THR A 56 -16.88 -0.33 10.76
C THR A 56 -16.72 -1.04 9.42
N CYS A 57 -15.91 -2.11 9.42
CA CYS A 57 -15.70 -2.97 8.27
C CYS A 57 -16.72 -4.12 8.28
N VAL A 58 -17.52 -4.24 7.22
CA VAL A 58 -18.61 -5.23 7.11
C VAL A 58 -18.31 -6.26 6.01
N ASN A 59 -18.31 -7.53 6.38
CA ASN A 59 -18.11 -8.68 5.49
C ASN A 59 -19.39 -9.03 4.71
N VAL A 60 -19.83 -8.16 3.80
CA VAL A 60 -21.08 -8.34 3.05
C VAL A 60 -21.11 -9.57 2.12
N LYS A 61 -19.96 -10.23 1.94
CA LYS A 61 -19.81 -11.43 1.13
C LYS A 61 -19.62 -12.70 1.96
N ASP A 62 -19.64 -12.59 3.28
CA ASP A 62 -19.42 -13.69 4.23
C ASP A 62 -18.16 -14.51 3.87
N LEU A 63 -17.08 -13.81 3.53
CA LEU A 63 -15.78 -14.41 3.21
C LEU A 63 -15.11 -14.99 4.47
N GLY A 64 -14.30 -16.03 4.28
CA GLY A 64 -13.53 -16.64 5.37
C GLY A 64 -14.34 -17.53 6.31
N SER A 65 -13.70 -17.98 7.38
CA SER A 65 -14.23 -18.94 8.36
C SER A 65 -14.78 -18.30 9.63
N CYS A 66 -14.50 -17.02 9.90
CA CYS A 66 -14.83 -16.35 11.15
C CYS A 66 -16.28 -15.82 11.27
N ASN A 67 -17.16 -16.17 10.34
CA ASN A 67 -18.56 -15.73 10.34
C ASN A 67 -19.45 -16.53 11.32
N GLY A 68 -18.91 -17.56 11.99
CA GLY A 68 -19.67 -18.44 12.88
C GLY A 68 -20.24 -17.78 14.14
N SER A 69 -19.73 -16.59 14.50
CA SER A 69 -20.15 -15.86 15.70
C SER A 69 -21.30 -14.88 15.46
N VAL A 70 -21.80 -14.76 14.23
CA VAL A 70 -22.79 -13.75 13.84
C VAL A 70 -24.18 -14.38 13.73
N SER A 71 -25.21 -13.65 14.17
CA SER A 71 -26.61 -14.06 14.05
C SER A 71 -27.00 -14.32 12.59
N LYS A 72 -27.91 -15.26 12.37
CA LYS A 72 -28.44 -15.57 11.04
C LYS A 72 -29.08 -14.32 10.41
N GLY A 73 -28.59 -13.92 9.24
CA GLY A 73 -29.02 -12.70 8.54
C GLY A 73 -28.20 -11.45 8.86
N SER A 74 -27.10 -11.59 9.60
CA SER A 74 -26.14 -10.52 9.88
C SER A 74 -24.77 -10.88 9.32
N HIS A 75 -24.02 -9.85 8.91
CA HIS A 75 -22.65 -9.99 8.42
C HIS A 75 -21.64 -9.74 9.54
N LEU A 76 -20.47 -10.38 9.45
CA LEU A 76 -19.37 -10.11 10.37
C LEU A 76 -18.93 -8.65 10.24
N THR A 77 -18.95 -7.92 11.36
CA THR A 77 -18.50 -6.54 11.44
C THR A 77 -17.32 -6.44 12.39
N MET A 78 -16.26 -5.76 11.96
CA MET A 78 -15.02 -5.58 12.71
C MET A 78 -14.63 -4.11 12.78
N ASP A 79 -14.00 -3.73 13.89
CA ASP A 79 -13.36 -2.43 14.09
C ASP A 79 -11.84 -2.62 14.10
N PHE A 80 -11.17 -2.14 13.05
CA PHE A 80 -9.71 -2.17 12.91
C PHE A 80 -9.05 -0.84 13.27
N SER A 81 -9.82 0.14 13.78
CA SER A 81 -9.34 1.44 14.26
C SER A 81 -8.92 1.43 15.73
N VAL A 82 -9.09 0.29 16.41
CA VAL A 82 -8.78 0.09 17.83
C VAL A 82 -7.64 -0.91 18.05
N ALA A 83 -7.06 -0.90 19.25
CA ALA A 83 -6.07 -1.90 19.64
C ALA A 83 -6.71 -3.32 19.64
N PRO A 84 -6.00 -4.37 19.19
CA PRO A 84 -4.58 -4.41 18.86
C PRO A 84 -4.23 -4.08 17.40
N TYR A 85 -5.18 -3.64 16.58
CA TYR A 85 -5.01 -3.45 15.13
C TYR A 85 -4.33 -2.12 14.74
N ILE A 86 -4.00 -1.29 15.73
CA ILE A 86 -3.28 -0.02 15.58
C ILE A 86 -1.92 -0.06 16.29
N GLY A 87 -1.07 0.93 16.00
CA GLY A 87 0.26 1.05 16.61
C GLY A 87 1.32 0.18 15.93
N SER A 88 2.48 0.01 16.58
CA SER A 88 3.65 -0.67 15.98
C SER A 88 3.42 -2.14 15.63
N GLY A 89 2.51 -2.81 16.35
CA GLY A 89 2.11 -4.21 16.08
C GLY A 89 0.80 -4.35 15.29
N GLY A 90 0.17 -3.24 14.87
CA GLY A 90 -1.17 -3.23 14.29
C GLY A 90 -1.28 -4.09 13.04
N ASN A 91 -0.35 -3.94 12.10
CA ASN A 91 -0.34 -4.71 10.86
C ASN A 91 -0.13 -6.21 11.11
N CYS A 92 0.71 -6.57 12.09
CA CYS A 92 0.88 -7.97 12.48
C CYS A 92 -0.40 -8.55 13.12
N ALA A 93 -1.08 -7.78 13.97
CA ALA A 93 -2.37 -8.20 14.53
C ALA A 93 -3.43 -8.39 13.44
N LYS A 94 -3.52 -7.47 12.48
CA LYS A 94 -4.39 -7.58 11.30
C LYS A 94 -4.05 -8.83 10.47
N TYR A 95 -2.76 -9.07 10.21
CA TYR A 95 -2.27 -10.25 9.48
C TYR A 95 -2.65 -11.56 10.16
N ASN A 96 -2.39 -11.69 11.46
CA ASN A 96 -2.70 -12.90 12.21
C ASN A 96 -4.20 -13.18 12.25
N TRP A 97 -5.01 -12.14 12.51
CA TRP A 97 -6.47 -12.27 12.49
C TRP A 97 -6.97 -12.69 11.10
N ALA A 98 -6.56 -11.99 10.05
CA ALA A 98 -7.03 -12.25 8.69
C ALA A 98 -6.64 -13.65 8.22
N ASN A 99 -5.41 -14.10 8.48
CA ASN A 99 -4.98 -15.47 8.15
C ASN A 99 -5.71 -16.53 8.97
N SER A 100 -5.98 -16.30 10.27
CA SER A 100 -6.76 -17.22 11.09
C SER A 100 -8.19 -17.38 10.57
N CYS A 101 -8.72 -16.33 9.95
CA CYS A 101 -10.05 -16.29 9.37
C CYS A 101 -10.10 -16.65 7.87
N GLY A 102 -8.96 -16.88 7.21
CA GLY A 102 -8.90 -17.09 5.76
C GLY A 102 -9.41 -15.89 4.95
N ILE A 103 -9.13 -14.68 5.41
CA ILE A 103 -9.55 -13.41 4.79
C ILE A 103 -8.37 -12.81 4.03
N ALA A 104 -8.63 -12.35 2.81
CA ALA A 104 -7.68 -11.64 1.98
C ALA A 104 -7.67 -10.14 2.32
N TRP A 105 -6.47 -9.56 2.38
CA TRP A 105 -6.22 -8.15 2.65
C TRP A 105 -4.91 -7.71 1.98
N ASP A 106 -5.00 -6.94 0.90
CA ASP A 106 -3.86 -6.42 0.15
C ASP A 106 -2.97 -5.53 1.03
N GLY A 107 -1.66 -5.74 0.94
CA GLY A 107 -0.68 -5.04 1.77
C GLY A 107 -0.64 -5.48 3.23
N ILE A 108 -1.44 -6.48 3.62
CA ILE A 108 -1.40 -7.12 4.94
C ILE A 108 -1.10 -8.61 4.77
N THR A 109 -2.05 -9.38 4.21
CA THR A 109 -1.95 -10.85 4.05
C THR A 109 -1.22 -11.31 2.80
N TYR A 110 -1.20 -10.48 1.77
CA TYR A 110 -0.49 -10.72 0.52
C TYR A 110 -0.01 -9.38 -0.07
N GLY A 111 0.77 -9.44 -1.14
CA GLY A 111 1.30 -8.24 -1.83
C GLY A 111 2.52 -7.63 -1.14
N VAL A 112 2.84 -8.06 0.08
CA VAL A 112 4.01 -7.66 0.88
C VAL A 112 4.58 -8.82 1.69
N PRO A 113 5.84 -8.71 2.17
CA PRO A 113 6.36 -9.60 3.20
C PRO A 113 5.52 -9.57 4.48
N ASN A 114 5.55 -10.67 5.23
CA ASN A 114 4.81 -10.83 6.47
C ASN A 114 5.13 -9.69 7.48
N PRO A 115 4.14 -8.89 7.90
CA PRO A 115 4.35 -7.75 8.78
C PRO A 115 4.70 -8.14 10.24
N CYS A 116 4.58 -9.41 10.61
CA CYS A 116 4.99 -9.92 11.92
C CYS A 116 6.48 -10.25 12.02
N ASP A 117 7.15 -10.43 10.88
CA ASP A 117 8.56 -10.81 10.87
C ASP A 117 9.41 -9.55 11.07
N ALA A 118 9.74 -9.25 12.33
CA ALA A 118 10.62 -8.13 12.70
C ALA A 118 12.08 -8.28 12.22
N SER A 119 12.37 -9.31 11.43
CA SER A 119 13.66 -9.51 10.76
C SER A 119 13.45 -9.16 9.30
N GLY A 120 14.10 -8.11 8.81
CA GLY A 120 14.10 -7.75 7.39
C GLY A 120 14.79 -8.78 6.49
N ASN A 121 14.35 -10.04 6.53
CA ASN A 121 14.65 -11.03 5.52
C ASN A 121 13.64 -10.85 4.39
N THR A 122 14.04 -9.99 3.46
CA THR A 122 13.60 -10.05 2.08
C THR A 122 13.81 -11.48 1.58
N VAL A 123 12.73 -12.12 1.12
CA VAL A 123 12.84 -13.25 0.18
C VAL A 123 13.39 -12.72 -1.14
#